data_AF-A0A4Q1HFE0-F1
#
_entry.id   AF-A0A4Q1HFE0-F1
#
_cell.length_a   1.000
_cell.length_b   1.000
_cell.length_c   1.000
_cell.angle_alpha   90.00
_cell.angle_beta   90.00
_cell.angle_gamma   90.00
#
_symmetry.space_group_name_H-M   'P 1'
#
loop_
_entity.id
_entity.type
_entity.pdbx_description
1 polymer ?
#
loop_
_entity_poly.entity_id
_entity_poly.type
_entity_poly.pdbx_seq_one_letter_code
_entity_poly.pdbx_strand_id
1 'polypeptide(L)'
;MFNKAFNKALVRAGEALFLVGLVAGCSWGGSSSSSSRTSLQCAVSKSSCMYDGPYEPGEADYAESEAAKLNSQQQVRLRGR
;
A
#
# COMPACT_ATOMS: atom_id res chain seq x y z
N MET A 1 -36.40 31.57 -1.57
CA MET A 1 -36.29 30.27 -2.27
C MET A 1 -34.88 29.98 -2.80
N PHE A 2 -34.14 30.98 -3.29
CA PHE A 2 -32.77 30.84 -3.83
C PHE A 2 -31.76 30.13 -2.89
N ASN A 3 -31.69 30.50 -1.61
CA ASN A 3 -30.76 29.86 -0.66
C ASN A 3 -31.02 28.36 -0.44
N LYS A 4 -32.27 27.91 -0.58
CA LYS A 4 -32.63 26.49 -0.38
C LYS A 4 -32.20 25.62 -1.56
N ALA A 5 -32.16 26.19 -2.77
CA ALA A 5 -31.64 25.52 -3.96
C ALA A 5 -30.11 25.53 -3.97
N PHE A 6 -29.49 26.63 -3.55
CA PHE A 6 -28.04 26.77 -3.42
C PHE A 6 -27.45 25.77 -2.41
N ASN A 7 -28.06 25.62 -1.23
CA ASN A 7 -27.60 24.65 -0.23
C ASN A 7 -27.70 23.20 -0.70
N LYS A 8 -28.73 22.86 -1.49
CA LYS A 8 -28.86 21.52 -2.08
C LYS A 8 -27.76 21.24 -3.12
N ALA A 9 -27.35 22.26 -3.88
CA ALA A 9 -26.25 22.13 -4.84
C ALA A 9 -24.90 21.91 -4.13
N LEU A 10 -24.65 22.63 -3.03
CA LEU A 10 -23.43 22.46 -2.23
C LEU A 10 -23.32 21.08 -1.59
N VAL A 11 -24.42 20.53 -1.04
CA VAL A 11 -24.41 19.18 -0.44
C VAL A 11 -24.10 18.12 -1.50
N ARG A 12 -24.71 18.21 -2.69
CA ARG A 12 -24.45 17.24 -3.77
C ARG A 12 -23.04 17.34 -4.32
N ALA A 13 -22.49 18.55 -4.43
CA ALA A 13 -21.10 18.74 -4.82
C ALA A 13 -20.14 18.16 -3.77
N GLY A 14 -20.44 18.33 -2.47
CA GLY A 14 -19.66 17.77 -1.38
C GLY A 14 -19.62 16.24 -1.39
N GLU A 15 -20.77 15.58 -1.56
CA GLU A 15 -20.84 14.11 -1.69
C GLU A 15 -20.04 13.60 -2.91
N ALA A 16 -20.17 14.27 -4.06
CA ALA A 16 -19.44 13.90 -5.26
C ALA A 16 -17.91 14.05 -5.08
N LEU A 17 -17.46 15.16 -4.49
CA LEU A 17 -16.04 15.41 -4.24
C LEU A 17 -15.45 14.44 -3.21
N PHE A 18 -16.21 14.06 -2.18
CA PHE A 18 -15.78 13.06 -1.20
C PHE A 18 -15.58 11.69 -1.84
N LEU A 19 -16.52 11.24 -2.67
CA LEU A 19 -16.39 9.98 -3.41
C LEU A 19 -15.20 9.99 -4.38
N VAL A 20 -14.99 11.11 -5.09
CA VAL A 20 -13.82 11.30 -5.96
C VAL A 20 -12.51 11.27 -5.17
N GLY A 21 -12.48 11.91 -3.99
CA GLY A 21 -11.32 11.88 -3.10
C GLY A 21 -10.95 10.47 -2.61
N LEU A 22 -11.95 9.65 -2.24
CA LEU A 22 -11.73 8.26 -1.83
C LEU A 22 -11.13 7.40 -2.95
N VAL A 23 -11.55 7.60 -4.21
CA VAL A 23 -11.00 6.82 -5.34
C VAL A 23 -9.69 7.40 -5.89
N ALA A 24 -9.44 8.71 -5.77
CA ALA A 24 -8.21 9.35 -6.23
C ALA A 24 -6.97 8.94 -5.42
N GLY A 25 -7.17 8.53 -4.16
CA GLY A 25 -6.09 8.04 -3.27
C GLY A 25 -5.50 6.68 -3.66
N CYS A 26 -6.18 5.89 -4.49
CA CYS A 26 -5.72 4.54 -4.85
C CYS A 26 -4.60 4.50 -5.89
N SER A 27 -4.27 5.63 -6.54
CA SER A 27 -3.22 5.70 -7.58
C SER A 27 -2.01 6.56 -7.19
N TRP A 28 -2.12 7.39 -6.15
CA TRP A 28 -1.05 8.29 -5.70
C TRP A 28 -0.33 7.74 -4.46
N GLY A 29 0.18 6.52 -4.56
CA GLY A 29 0.88 5.87 -3.44
C GLY A 29 1.81 4.73 -3.85
N GLY A 30 2.16 4.63 -5.14
CA GLY A 30 2.96 3.53 -5.68
C GLY A 30 3.87 3.99 -6.81
N SER A 31 4.71 5.01 -6.56
CA SER A 31 5.77 5.39 -7.49
C SER A 31 6.96 5.96 -6.73
N SER A 32 7.54 5.16 -5.85
CA SER A 32 8.93 5.36 -5.44
C SER A 32 9.72 4.08 -5.69
N SER A 33 10.70 4.24 -6.59
CA SER A 33 11.92 3.46 -6.75
C SER A 33 11.79 2.00 -7.21
N SER A 34 12.07 1.83 -8.52
CA SER A 34 12.84 0.73 -9.13
C SER A 34 12.36 -0.73 -8.99
N SER A 35 12.11 -1.33 -10.16
CA SER A 35 12.42 -2.71 -10.51
C SER A 35 11.49 -3.81 -10.01
N SER A 36 10.38 -4.02 -10.73
CA SER A 36 9.87 -5.34 -11.19
C SER A 36 8.60 -5.10 -12.00
N ARG A 37 8.48 -5.66 -13.21
CA ARG A 37 7.24 -5.59 -13.99
C ARG A 37 6.20 -6.45 -13.28
N THR A 38 5.45 -5.87 -12.34
CA THR A 38 4.35 -6.58 -11.69
C THR A 38 3.31 -6.90 -12.75
N SER A 39 2.82 -8.14 -12.78
CA SER A 39 1.77 -8.52 -13.72
C SER A 39 0.50 -7.72 -13.41
N LEU A 40 -0.33 -7.47 -14.42
CA LEU A 40 -1.64 -6.82 -14.23
C LEU A 40 -2.47 -7.58 -13.17
N GLN A 41 -2.30 -8.90 -13.10
CA GLN A 41 -2.96 -9.75 -12.12
C GLN A 41 -2.51 -9.40 -10.69
N CYS A 42 -1.21 -9.27 -10.42
CA CYS A 42 -0.69 -8.81 -9.12
C CYS A 42 -1.21 -7.43 -8.72
N ALA A 43 -1.34 -6.52 -9.70
CA ALA A 43 -1.78 -5.16 -9.45
C ALA A 43 -3.26 -5.08 -9.07
N VAL A 44 -4.09 -5.93 -9.68
CA VAL A 44 -5.54 -5.99 -9.41
C VAL A 44 -5.83 -6.85 -8.17
N SER A 45 -5.08 -7.94 -7.98
CA SER A 45 -5.25 -8.89 -6.89
C SER A 45 -3.89 -9.30 -6.36
N LYS A 46 -3.49 -8.76 -5.20
CA LYS A 46 -2.22 -9.11 -4.56
C LYS A 46 -2.09 -10.62 -4.32
N SER A 47 -3.18 -11.27 -3.92
CA SER A 47 -3.22 -12.71 -3.67
C SER A 47 -2.92 -13.53 -4.93
N SER A 48 -3.11 -12.99 -6.14
CA SER A 48 -2.84 -13.74 -7.37
C SER A 48 -1.35 -14.00 -7.63
N CYS A 49 -0.46 -13.39 -6.85
CA CYS A 49 0.98 -13.62 -6.95
C CYS A 49 1.71 -13.70 -5.62
N MET A 50 0.96 -13.82 -4.52
CA MET A 50 1.55 -14.26 -3.26
C MET A 50 1.75 -15.77 -3.34
N TYR A 51 2.94 -16.23 -2.96
CA TYR A 51 3.20 -17.64 -2.74
C TYR A 51 2.87 -17.97 -1.29
N ASP A 52 1.77 -18.70 -1.08
CA ASP A 52 1.29 -19.09 0.26
C ASP A 52 1.62 -20.56 0.57
N GLY A 53 2.72 -21.08 0.00
CA GLY A 53 3.20 -22.44 0.24
C GLY A 53 3.96 -22.58 1.56
N PRO A 54 4.25 -23.83 1.98
CA PRO A 54 5.18 -24.06 3.08
C PRO A 54 6.58 -23.55 2.71
N TYR A 55 7.38 -23.24 3.73
CA TYR A 55 8.81 -22.98 3.55
C TYR A 55 9.50 -24.18 2.90
N GLU A 56 10.43 -23.90 1.99
CA GLU A 56 11.33 -24.92 1.48
C GLU A 56 12.23 -25.46 2.61
N PRO A 57 12.75 -26.69 2.51
CA PRO A 57 13.64 -27.25 3.51
C PRO A 57 14.85 -26.32 3.78
N GLY A 58 15.00 -25.89 5.04
CA GLY A 58 16.06 -24.97 5.48
C GLY A 58 15.80 -23.48 5.19
N GLU A 59 14.73 -23.12 4.49
CA GLU A 59 14.37 -21.73 4.22
C GLU A 59 13.97 -20.99 5.50
N ALA A 60 13.28 -21.67 6.43
CA ALA A 60 12.91 -21.10 7.72
C ALA A 60 14.15 -20.69 8.54
N ASP A 61 15.13 -21.59 8.68
CA ASP A 61 16.38 -21.31 9.40
C ASP A 61 17.16 -20.16 8.75
N TYR A 62 17.21 -20.14 7.41
CA TYR A 62 17.81 -19.05 6.66
C TYR A 62 17.09 -17.73 6.92
N ALA A 63 15.75 -17.70 6.80
CA ALA A 63 14.94 -16.51 7.00
C ALA A 63 15.10 -15.93 8.42
N GLU A 64 15.13 -16.79 9.44
CA GLU A 64 15.35 -16.38 10.82
C GLU A 64 16.75 -15.81 11.04
N SER A 65 17.79 -16.48 10.54
CA SER A 65 19.19 -16.02 10.67
C SER A 65 19.40 -14.67 9.97
N GLU A 66 18.80 -14.49 8.79
CA GLU A 66 18.89 -13.27 8.00
C GLU A 66 18.10 -12.13 8.68
N ALA A 67 16.91 -12.43 9.21
CA ALA A 67 16.13 -11.48 9.98
C ALA A 67 16.89 -10.99 11.23
N ALA A 68 17.54 -11.89 11.98
CA ALA A 68 18.36 -11.52 13.13
C ALA A 68 19.51 -10.58 12.74
N LYS A 69 20.20 -10.89 11.64
CA LYS A 69 21.27 -10.04 11.10
C LYS A 69 20.76 -8.66 10.75
N LEU A 70 19.65 -8.56 10.00
CA LEU A 70 19.06 -7.29 9.59
C LEU A 70 18.56 -6.47 10.78
N ASN A 71 17.93 -7.10 11.75
CA ASN A 71 17.47 -6.43 12.97
C ASN A 71 18.65 -5.80 13.74
N SER A 72 19.78 -6.50 13.84
CA SER A 72 20.98 -5.95 14.46
C SER A 72 21.50 -4.70 13.72
N GLN A 73 21.50 -4.73 12.38
CA GLN A 73 21.92 -3.60 11.56
C GLN A 73 20.96 -2.41 11.70
N GLN A 74 19.64 -2.65 11.73
CA GLN A 74 18.67 -1.56 11.94
C GLN A 74 18.81 -0.96 13.33
N GLN A 75 19.06 -1.76 14.37
CA GLN A 75 19.32 -1.24 15.72
C GLN A 75 20.53 -0.31 15.76
N VAL A 76 21.62 -0.66 15.05
CA VAL A 76 22.80 0.21 14.92
C VAL A 76 22.44 1.53 14.23
N ARG A 77 21.69 1.48 13.12
CA ARG A 77 21.25 2.68 12.39
C ARG A 77 20.38 3.60 13.26
N LEU A 78 19.47 3.03 14.05
CA LEU A 78 18.58 3.79 14.93
C LEU A 78 19.33 4.46 16.08
N ARG A 79 20.37 3.81 16.62
CA ARG A 79 21.21 4.38 17.69
C ARG A 79 22.17 5.48 17.21
N GLY A 80 22.37 5.62 15.90
CA GLY A 80 23.22 6.66 15.30
C GLY A 80 22.48 7.93 14.86
N ARG A 81 21.17 8.06 15.14
CA ARG A 81 20.38 9.28 14.97
C ARG A 81 20.11 9.93 16.31
#